data_AF-A0A3D4PBV1-F1
#
_entry.id   AF-A0A3D4PBV1-F1
#
_cell.length_a   1.000
_cell.length_b   1.000
_cell.length_c   1.000
_cell.angle_alpha   90.00
_cell.angle_beta   90.00
_cell.angle_gamma   90.00
#
_symmetry.space_group_name_H-M   'P 1'
#
loop_
_entity.id
_entity.type
_entity.pdbx_description
1 polymer ?
#
loop_
_entity_poly.entity_id
_entity_poly.type
_entity_poly.pdbx_seq_one_letter_code
_entity_poly.pdbx_strand_id
1 'polypeptide(L)'
;MSNSTISSPLATPQYPVSQLTEKAAKPDSSMTTKEAFQKFVASTFYKQMLKALRSTQQTVQYMDGGQAEQAFRSQLDQQISEDLAENHGAAFSDSLYDRFQNNLDTKRAQAGSQINYLA
;
A
#
# COMPACT_ATOMS: atom_id res chain seq x y z
N MET A 1 52.04 -27.18 -26.73
CA MET A 1 50.69 -27.56 -26.25
C MET A 1 50.30 -26.56 -25.18
N SER A 2 49.49 -25.56 -25.52
CA SER A 2 49.12 -24.46 -24.63
C SER A 2 47.76 -24.76 -24.02
N ASN A 3 47.72 -24.97 -22.70
CA ASN A 3 46.49 -25.20 -21.96
C ASN A 3 45.87 -23.85 -21.57
N SER A 4 44.80 -23.45 -22.25
CA SER A 4 43.99 -22.29 -21.88
C SER A 4 43.06 -22.67 -20.72
N THR A 5 43.43 -22.30 -19.49
CA THR A 5 42.51 -22.25 -18.36
C THR A 5 41.56 -21.07 -18.53
N ILE A 6 40.33 -21.34 -18.98
CA ILE A 6 39.23 -20.38 -18.96
C ILE A 6 38.73 -20.31 -17.51
N SER A 7 39.22 -19.33 -16.75
CA SER A 7 38.62 -18.94 -15.48
C SER A 7 37.63 -17.81 -15.77
N SER A 8 36.35 -18.16 -15.90
CA SER A 8 35.28 -17.17 -15.98
C SER A 8 34.85 -16.80 -14.56
N PRO A 9 34.99 -15.54 -14.11
CA PRO A 9 34.37 -15.11 -12.88
C PRO A 9 32.84 -15.08 -13.09
N LEU A 10 32.11 -15.75 -12.20
CA LEU A 10 30.65 -15.68 -12.11
C LEU A 10 30.26 -14.22 -11.90
N ALA A 11 29.78 -13.56 -12.95
CA ALA A 11 29.27 -12.20 -12.86
C ALA A 11 27.99 -12.24 -12.02
N THR A 12 28.07 -11.83 -10.76
CA THR A 12 26.91 -11.50 -9.94
C THR A 12 26.20 -10.34 -10.64
N PRO A 13 24.96 -10.48 -11.12
CA PRO A 13 24.22 -9.34 -11.62
C PRO A 13 23.95 -8.41 -10.43
N GLN A 14 24.71 -7.32 -10.38
CA GLN A 14 24.55 -6.27 -9.38
C GLN A 14 23.37 -5.41 -9.82
N TYR A 15 22.14 -5.87 -9.50
CA TYR A 15 20.96 -5.06 -9.72
C TYR A 15 21.02 -3.84 -8.78
N PRO A 16 21.00 -2.60 -9.30
CA PRO A 16 20.89 -1.43 -8.44
C PRO A 16 19.50 -1.42 -7.81
N VAL A 17 19.39 -1.83 -6.53
CA VAL A 17 18.16 -1.79 -5.72
C VAL A 17 17.83 -0.35 -5.26
N SER A 18 18.25 0.67 -6.02
CA SER A 18 18.23 2.06 -5.54
C SER A 18 17.31 3.00 -6.33
N GLN A 19 16.53 2.51 -7.30
CA GLN A 19 15.69 3.41 -8.12
C GLN A 19 14.27 2.95 -8.37
N LEU A 20 13.72 2.05 -7.54
CA LEU A 20 12.27 2.03 -7.38
C LEU A 20 11.90 3.17 -6.44
N THR A 21 12.02 4.39 -6.97
CA THR A 21 11.40 5.56 -6.36
C THR A 21 9.95 5.17 -6.11
N GLU A 22 9.58 5.11 -4.83
CA GLU A 22 8.20 5.19 -4.43
C GLU A 22 7.61 6.36 -5.20
N LYS A 23 6.79 6.07 -6.21
CA LYS A 23 5.78 7.00 -6.65
C LYS A 23 4.79 7.05 -5.49
N ALA A 24 5.22 7.65 -4.37
CA ALA A 24 4.35 8.08 -3.31
C ALA A 24 3.25 8.85 -4.05
N ALA A 25 2.05 8.29 -4.03
CA ALA A 25 0.91 8.86 -4.71
C ALA A 25 0.85 10.32 -4.27
N LYS A 26 1.27 11.22 -5.16
CA LYS A 26 1.17 12.66 -4.88
C LYS A 26 -0.31 12.86 -4.60
N PRO A 27 -0.68 13.52 -3.49
CA PRO A 27 -2.07 13.84 -3.25
C PRO A 27 -2.52 14.58 -4.50
N ASP A 28 -3.45 13.97 -5.23
CA ASP A 28 -3.97 14.58 -6.42
C ASP A 28 -4.72 15.81 -5.92
N SER A 29 -4.20 16.99 -6.21
CA SER A 29 -4.75 18.26 -5.70
C SER A 29 -6.19 18.49 -6.16
N SER A 30 -6.70 17.64 -7.05
CA SER A 30 -8.08 17.61 -7.53
C SER A 30 -9.04 16.76 -6.66
N MET A 31 -8.54 15.87 -5.80
CA MET A 31 -9.40 14.96 -5.01
C MET A 31 -10.10 15.68 -3.86
N THR A 32 -11.40 15.43 -3.73
CA THR A 32 -12.17 15.78 -2.55
C THR A 32 -11.69 14.98 -1.32
N THR A 33 -11.96 15.50 -0.12
CA THR A 33 -11.66 14.78 1.13
C THR A 33 -12.34 13.40 1.19
N LYS A 34 -13.54 13.30 0.62
CA LYS A 34 -14.27 12.03 0.52
C LYS A 34 -13.52 11.04 -0.36
N GLU A 35 -13.15 11.44 -1.57
CA GLU A 35 -12.42 10.56 -2.51
C GLU A 35 -11.07 10.12 -1.94
N ALA A 36 -10.34 11.03 -1.30
CA ALA A 36 -9.07 10.71 -0.65
C ALA A 36 -9.25 9.69 0.50
N PHE A 37 -10.30 9.85 1.31
CA PHE A 37 -10.64 8.88 2.36
C PHE A 37 -11.00 7.52 1.77
N GLN A 38 -11.86 7.51 0.76
CA GLN A 38 -12.32 6.28 0.11
C GLN A 38 -11.16 5.50 -0.49
N LYS A 39 -10.32 6.19 -1.26
CA LYS A 39 -9.10 5.62 -1.84
C LYS A 39 -8.20 5.04 -0.75
N PHE A 40 -7.95 5.78 0.33
CA PHE A 40 -7.10 5.32 1.43
C PHE A 40 -7.63 4.05 2.11
N VAL A 41 -8.91 4.06 2.51
CA VAL A 41 -9.52 2.93 3.23
C VAL A 41 -9.57 1.71 2.32
N ALA A 42 -9.96 1.90 1.06
CA ALA A 42 -10.08 0.80 0.13
C ALA A 42 -8.73 0.18 -0.23
N SER A 43 -7.71 1.00 -0.55
CA SER A 43 -6.36 0.49 -0.84
C SER A 43 -5.78 -0.26 0.36
N THR A 44 -5.99 0.26 1.58
CA THR A 44 -5.52 -0.40 2.80
C THR A 44 -6.20 -1.75 3.00
N PHE A 45 -7.52 -1.81 2.83
CA PHE A 45 -8.28 -3.05 2.94
C PHE A 45 -7.77 -4.12 1.96
N TYR A 46 -7.69 -3.79 0.67
CA TYR A 46 -7.26 -4.74 -0.36
C TYR A 46 -5.80 -5.16 -0.17
N LYS A 47 -4.92 -4.26 0.27
CA LYS A 47 -3.52 -4.61 0.59
C LYS A 47 -3.45 -5.64 1.70
N GLN A 48 -4.23 -5.49 2.78
CA GLN A 48 -4.25 -6.47 3.87
C GLN A 48 -4.87 -7.80 3.42
N MET A 49 -5.92 -7.75 2.60
CA MET A 49 -6.53 -8.95 2.02
C MET A 49 -5.51 -9.74 1.17
N LEU A 50 -4.81 -9.08 0.25
CA LEU A 50 -3.78 -9.71 -0.59
C LEU A 50 -2.64 -10.29 0.25
N LYS A 51 -2.20 -9.56 1.28
CA LYS A 51 -1.19 -10.04 2.23
C LYS A 51 -1.65 -11.30 2.95
N ALA A 52 -2.89 -11.34 3.43
CA ALA A 52 -3.47 -12.49 4.11
C ALA A 52 -3.58 -13.71 3.15
N LEU A 53 -4.10 -13.51 1.94
CA LEU A 53 -4.22 -14.56 0.91
C LEU A 53 -2.86 -15.15 0.52
N ARG A 54 -1.79 -14.34 0.53
CA ARG A 54 -0.45 -14.83 0.25
C ARG A 54 0.16 -15.56 1.44
N SER A 55 -0.16 -15.13 2.66
CA SER A 55 0.35 -15.78 3.89
C SER A 55 -0.13 -17.23 4.06
N THR A 56 -1.23 -17.61 3.41
CA THR A 56 -1.75 -18.98 3.43
C THR A 56 -1.09 -19.90 2.40
N GLN A 57 -0.36 -19.35 1.43
CA GLN A 57 0.41 -20.14 0.47
C GLN A 57 1.80 -20.46 1.03
N GLN A 58 2.17 -21.74 1.01
CA GLN A 58 3.51 -22.18 1.41
C GLN A 58 4.57 -21.54 0.52
N THR A 59 5.65 -21.07 1.12
CA THR A 59 6.84 -20.57 0.40
C THR A 59 7.42 -21.71 -0.44
N VAL A 60 7.29 -21.58 -1.76
CA VAL A 60 7.96 -22.48 -2.70
C VAL A 60 9.46 -22.19 -2.67
N GLN A 61 10.27 -23.18 -2.29
CA GLN A 61 11.74 -23.11 -2.21
C GLN A 61 12.44 -22.64 -3.49
N TYR A 62 11.73 -22.60 -4.63
CA TYR A 62 12.28 -22.18 -5.92
C TYR A 62 12.08 -20.68 -6.20
N MET A 63 11.32 -19.98 -5.36
CA MET A 63 11.19 -18.52 -5.36
C MET A 63 11.81 -17.98 -4.07
N ASP A 64 13.11 -18.21 -3.90
CA ASP A 64 13.93 -17.55 -2.87
C ASP A 64 14.62 -16.32 -3.49
N GLY A 65 13.86 -15.42 -4.12
CA GLY A 65 14.39 -14.19 -4.71
C GLY A 65 14.87 -13.16 -3.67
N GLY A 66 15.03 -13.60 -2.41
CA GLY A 66 15.59 -12.83 -1.31
C GLY A 66 14.84 -11.52 -1.06
N GLN A 67 15.60 -10.44 -0.90
CA GLN A 67 15.06 -9.11 -0.62
C GLN A 67 14.42 -8.45 -1.85
N ALA A 68 14.90 -8.78 -3.06
CA ALA A 68 14.38 -8.20 -4.30
C ALA A 68 12.95 -8.66 -4.58
N GLU A 69 12.67 -9.95 -4.38
CA GLU A 69 11.32 -10.50 -4.49
C GLU A 69 10.37 -9.91 -3.45
N GLN A 70 10.83 -9.75 -2.20
CA GLN A 70 10.03 -9.13 -1.14
C GLN A 70 9.61 -7.70 -1.50
N ALA A 71 10.54 -6.90 -2.03
CA ALA A 71 10.26 -5.55 -2.50
C ALA A 71 9.28 -5.55 -3.68
N PHE A 72 9.53 -6.38 -4.69
CA PHE A 72 8.64 -6.50 -5.86
C PHE A 72 7.23 -6.94 -5.46
N ARG A 73 7.12 -7.93 -4.56
CA ARG A 73 5.85 -8.41 -4.01
C ARG A 73 5.09 -7.32 -3.28
N SER A 74 5.77 -6.51 -2.49
CA SER A 74 5.15 -5.39 -1.79
C SER A 74 4.61 -4.34 -2.77
N GLN A 75 5.35 -4.03 -3.82
CA GLN A 75 4.93 -3.07 -4.84
C GLN A 75 3.78 -3.59 -5.70
N LEU A 76 3.83 -4.88 -6.06
CA LEU A 76 2.74 -5.54 -6.78
C LEU A 76 1.45 -5.52 -5.96
N ASP A 77 1.53 -5.86 -4.66
CA ASP A 77 0.38 -5.82 -3.77
C ASP A 77 -0.18 -4.39 -3.65
N GLN A 78 0.70 -3.38 -3.62
CA GLN A 78 0.29 -1.98 -3.64
C GLN A 78 -0.45 -1.63 -4.94
N GLN A 79 0.14 -1.91 -6.10
CA GLN A 79 -0.46 -1.58 -7.40
C GLN A 79 -1.84 -2.23 -7.57
N ILE A 80 -1.96 -3.52 -7.24
CA ILE A 80 -3.24 -4.25 -7.33
C ILE A 80 -4.25 -3.69 -6.33
N SER A 81 -3.81 -3.36 -5.11
CA SER A 81 -4.70 -2.77 -4.10
C SER A 81 -5.23 -1.40 -4.50
N GLU A 82 -4.41 -0.57 -5.16
CA GLU A 82 -4.79 0.75 -5.65
C GLU A 82 -5.79 0.66 -6.80
N ASP A 83 -5.56 -0.26 -7.74
CA ASP A 83 -6.48 -0.51 -8.86
C ASP A 83 -7.84 -1.06 -8.38
N LEU A 84 -7.84 -2.02 -7.44
CA LEU A 84 -9.07 -2.53 -6.83
C LEU A 84 -9.81 -1.44 -6.04
N ALA A 85 -9.07 -0.55 -5.36
CA ALA A 85 -9.65 0.56 -4.62
C ALA A 85 -10.32 1.59 -5.55
N GLU A 86 -9.70 1.90 -6.69
CA GLU A 86 -10.23 2.82 -7.68
C GLU A 86 -11.51 2.27 -8.33
N ASN A 87 -11.52 0.99 -8.71
CA ASN A 87 -12.63 0.39 -9.42
C ASN A 87 -13.79 -0.08 -8.52
N HIS A 88 -13.50 -0.50 -7.28
CA HIS A 88 -14.48 -1.17 -6.40
C HIS A 88 -14.54 -0.62 -4.97
N GLY A 89 -13.70 0.36 -4.62
CA GLY A 89 -13.58 0.85 -3.24
C GLY A 89 -14.81 1.63 -2.75
N ALA A 90 -15.52 2.33 -3.64
CA ALA A 90 -16.65 3.19 -3.27
C ALA A 90 -17.76 2.41 -2.53
N ALA A 91 -18.09 1.21 -3.00
CA ALA A 91 -19.22 0.41 -2.52
C ALA A 91 -19.24 0.18 -1.00
N PHE A 92 -18.08 0.05 -0.36
CA PHE A 92 -18.00 -0.10 1.10
C PHE A 92 -17.48 1.16 1.79
N SER A 93 -16.61 1.94 1.15
CA SER A 93 -15.99 3.11 1.76
C SER A 93 -16.94 4.31 1.89
N ASP A 94 -18.00 4.41 1.06
CA ASP A 94 -19.07 5.41 1.19
C ASP A 94 -19.69 5.40 2.60
N SER A 95 -20.20 4.24 3.02
CA SER A 95 -20.86 4.10 4.33
C SER A 95 -19.93 4.36 5.52
N LEU A 96 -18.63 4.09 5.35
CA LEU A 96 -17.61 4.33 6.36
C LEU A 96 -17.29 5.83 6.46
N TYR A 97 -17.28 6.54 5.33
CA TYR A 97 -17.07 7.99 5.31
C TYR A 97 -18.21 8.72 6.02
N ASP A 98 -19.46 8.34 5.75
CA ASP A 98 -20.62 8.97 6.40
C ASP A 98 -20.57 8.79 7.93
N ARG A 99 -20.24 7.59 8.39
CA ARG A 99 -20.06 7.30 9.84
C ARG A 99 -18.90 8.09 10.45
N PHE A 100 -17.79 8.19 9.72
CA PHE A 100 -16.63 8.96 10.14
C PHE A 100 -16.99 10.44 10.30
N GLN A 101 -17.68 11.02 9.31
CA GLN A 101 -18.11 12.42 9.34
C GLN A 101 -19.06 12.69 10.50
N ASN A 102 -20.09 11.85 10.68
CA ASN A 102 -21.01 11.94 11.81
C ASN A 102 -20.30 11.91 13.17
N ASN A 103 -19.26 11.07 13.30
CA ASN A 103 -18.47 10.99 14.53
C ASN A 103 -17.63 12.25 14.76
N LEU A 104 -17.02 12.80 13.71
CA LEU A 104 -16.28 14.05 13.78
C LEU A 104 -17.17 15.21 14.24
N ASP A 105 -18.38 15.30 13.70
CA ASP A 105 -19.33 16.36 14.04
C ASP A 105 -19.82 16.22 15.49
N THR A 106 -20.07 14.97 15.92
CA THR A 106 -20.39 14.68 17.33
C THR A 106 -19.27 15.12 18.27
N LYS A 107 -18.00 14.82 17.93
CA LYS A 107 -16.84 15.24 18.74
C LYS A 107 -16.68 16.75 18.78
N ARG A 108 -16.93 17.45 17.67
CA ARG A 108 -16.89 18.92 17.60
C ARG A 108 -17.98 19.55 18.47
N ALA A 109 -19.19 18.99 18.47
CA ALA A 109 -20.27 19.45 19.35
C ALA A 109 -19.95 19.24 20.84
N GLN A 110 -19.32 18.11 21.19
CA GLN A 110 -18.87 17.84 22.57
C GLN A 110 -17.77 18.81 23.02
N ALA A 111 -16.84 19.18 22.13
CA ALA A 111 -15.78 20.14 22.44
C ALA A 111 -16.32 21.58 22.64
N GLY A 112 -17.32 21.99 21.86
CA GLY A 112 -17.97 23.30 22.02
C GLY A 112 -18.76 23.44 23.32
N SER A 113 -19.35 22.34 23.82
CA SER A 113 -20.06 22.32 25.10
C SER A 113 -19.13 22.57 26.30
N GLN A 114 -17.89 22.07 26.27
CA GLN A 114 -16.95 22.26 27.39
C GLN A 114 -16.45 23.70 27.57
N ILE A 115 -16.51 24.54 26.54
CA ILE A 115 -16.11 25.96 26.62
C ILE A 115 -17.16 26.80 27.37
N ASN A 116 -18.44 26.40 27.32
CA ASN A 116 -19.55 27.16 27.90
C ASN A 116 -19.78 26.94 29.41
N TYR A 117 -18.93 26.16 30.09
CA TYR A 117 -19.02 25.95 31.55
C TYR A 117 -18.06 26.85 32.37
N LEU A 118 -17.39 27.81 31.73
CA LEU A 118 -16.41 28.71 32.38
C LEU A 118 -16.73 30.21 32.20
N ALA A 119 -17.96 30.57 31.82
CA ALA A 119 -18.48 31.94 31.80
C ALA A 119 -19.70 32.05 32.72
#